data_AF-A0A2V5MN93-F1
#
_entry.id   AF-A0A2V5MN93-F1
#
_cell.length_a   1.000
_cell.length_b   1.000
_cell.length_c   1.000
_cell.angle_alpha   90.00
_cell.angle_beta   90.00
_cell.angle_gamma   90.00
#
_symmetry.space_group_name_H-M   'P 1'
#
loop_
_entity.id
_entity.type
_entity.pdbx_description
1 polymer ?
#
loop_
_entity_poly.entity_id
_entity_poly.type
_entity_poly.pdbx_seq_one_letter_code
_entity_poly.pdbx_strand_id
1 'polypeptide(L)'
;AFLLRAGYDFPWVDGLSAYALAVFGTDPDSATQFRQNEFDSNLQWAPTKGILKGFSLRLRYGVVQQFGGDVHNLTDFRAICNYVIKF
;
A
#
# COMPACT_ATOMS: atom_id res chain seq x y z
N ALA A 1 -6.78 -11.35 -13.77
CA ALA A 1 -6.44 -10.01 -13.27
C ALA A 1 -5.07 -9.57 -13.78
N PHE A 2 -4.83 -8.27 -13.85
CA PHE A 2 -3.53 -7.68 -14.21
C PHE A 2 -3.04 -6.77 -13.07
N LEU A 3 -1.72 -6.69 -12.88
CA LEU A 3 -1.09 -5.96 -11.79
C LEU A 3 0.00 -5.03 -12.33
N LEU A 4 -0.07 -3.76 -11.91
CA LEU A 4 0.99 -2.78 -12.07
C LEU A 4 1.52 -2.40 -10.70
N ARG A 5 2.85 -2.44 -10.55
CA ARG A 5 3.51 -1.97 -9.34
C ARG A 5 4.68 -1.07 -9.72
N ALA A 6 4.75 0.07 -9.06
CA ALA A 6 5.89 0.97 -9.14
C ALA A 6 6.42 1.23 -7.73
N GLY A 7 7.74 1.28 -7.59
CA GLY A 7 8.42 1.61 -6.34
C GLY A 7 9.54 2.60 -6.63
N TYR A 8 9.80 3.48 -5.67
CA TYR A 8 10.89 4.44 -5.75
C TYR A 8 11.53 4.63 -4.38
N ASP A 9 12.83 4.41 -4.32
CA ASP A 9 13.65 4.79 -3.17
C ASP A 9 14.24 6.17 -3.46
N PHE A 10 14.05 7.12 -2.54
CA PHE A 10 14.48 8.50 -2.74
C PHE A 10 15.94 8.64 -2.29
N PRO A 11 16.94 8.70 -3.20
CA PRO A 11 18.35 8.66 -2.79
C PRO A 11 18.80 9.90 -2.01
N TRP A 12 18.03 10.99 -2.07
CA TRP A 12 18.31 12.23 -1.35
C TRP A 12 17.69 12.31 0.05
N VAL A 13 16.86 11.33 0.45
CA VAL A 13 16.34 11.24 1.83
C VAL A 13 16.59 9.83 2.35
N ASP A 14 17.47 9.71 3.35
CA ASP A 14 17.81 8.42 3.96
C ASP A 14 16.57 7.66 4.44
N GLY A 15 16.40 6.44 3.90
CA GLY A 15 15.34 5.52 4.28
C GLY A 15 13.93 5.91 3.81
N LEU A 16 13.77 6.93 2.95
CA LEU A 16 12.47 7.28 2.37
C LEU A 16 12.22 6.45 1.11
N SER A 17 11.04 5.83 1.04
CA SER A 17 10.57 5.10 -0.14
C SER A 17 9.07 5.26 -0.34
N ALA A 18 8.64 5.12 -1.58
CA ALA A 18 7.23 5.07 -1.95
C ALA A 18 6.95 3.85 -2.81
N TYR A 19 5.74 3.31 -2.70
CA TYR A 19 5.23 2.35 -3.66
C TYR A 19 3.78 2.69 -4.03
N ALA A 20 3.41 2.35 -5.26
CA ALA A 20 2.03 2.31 -5.73
C ALA A 20 1.74 0.95 -6.39
N LEU A 21 0.52 0.47 -6.22
CA LEU A 21 0.01 -0.78 -6.78
C LEU A 21 -1.36 -0.51 -7.40
N ALA A 22 -1.61 -1.05 -8.59
CA ALA A 22 -2.92 -1.12 -9.20
C ALA A 22 -3.19 -2.55 -9.65
N VAL A 23 -4.28 -3.14 -9.16
CA VAL A 23 -4.78 -4.46 -9.56
C VAL A 23 -6.09 -4.27 -10.30
N PHE A 24 -6.14 -4.78 -11.52
CA PHE A 24 -7.33 -4.75 -12.36
C PHE A 24 -7.92 -6.16 -12.42
N GLY A 25 -9.05 -6.36 -11.74
CA GLY A 25 -9.75 -7.62 -11.75
C GLY A 25 -10.27 -7.99 -13.13
N THR A 26 -10.28 -9.27 -13.41
CA THR A 26 -11.02 -9.87 -14.54
C THR A 26 -12.32 -10.44 -14.03
N ASP A 27 -13.12 -11.05 -14.90
CA ASP A 27 -14.34 -11.73 -14.48
C ASP A 27 -13.99 -12.82 -13.43
N PRO A 28 -14.67 -12.82 -12.28
CA PRO A 28 -14.43 -13.81 -11.24
C PRO A 28 -15.11 -15.14 -11.59
N ASP A 29 -14.50 -16.25 -11.17
CA ASP A 29 -15.03 -17.60 -11.44
C ASP A 29 -16.31 -17.91 -10.64
N SER A 30 -16.51 -17.22 -9.51
CA SER A 30 -17.70 -17.38 -8.67
C SER A 30 -18.84 -16.51 -9.17
N ALA A 31 -20.02 -17.13 -9.38
CA ALA A 31 -21.25 -16.43 -9.73
C ALA A 31 -21.75 -15.44 -8.65
N THR A 32 -21.21 -15.51 -7.43
CA THR A 32 -21.55 -14.60 -6.32
C THR A 32 -20.55 -13.46 -6.16
N GLN A 33 -19.50 -13.41 -6.99
CA GLN A 33 -18.47 -12.39 -6.94
C GLN A 33 -18.61 -11.44 -8.13
N PHE A 34 -18.10 -10.24 -7.93
CA PHE A 34 -18.06 -9.20 -8.95
C PHE A 34 -16.63 -8.75 -9.16
N ARG A 35 -16.33 -8.30 -10.37
CA ARG A 35 -15.01 -7.77 -10.72
C ARG A 35 -14.63 -6.64 -9.77
N GLN A 36 -13.39 -6.61 -9.30
CA GLN A 36 -12.87 -5.56 -8.44
C GLN A 36 -11.56 -4.97 -8.98
N ASN A 37 -11.37 -3.67 -8.79
CA ASN A 37 -10.07 -3.02 -8.93
C ASN A 37 -9.56 -2.61 -7.56
N GLU A 38 -8.26 -2.69 -7.33
CA GLU A 38 -7.60 -2.26 -6.11
C GLU A 38 -6.45 -1.31 -6.41
N PHE A 39 -6.36 -0.23 -5.66
CA PHE A 39 -5.29 0.75 -5.75
C PHE A 39 -4.69 0.94 -4.36
N ASP A 40 -3.41 0.64 -4.21
CA ASP A 40 -2.67 0.95 -2.98
C ASP A 40 -1.58 1.97 -3.26
N SER A 41 -1.40 2.88 -2.31
CA SER A 41 -0.21 3.72 -2.23
C SER A 41 0.39 3.64 -0.83
N ASN A 42 1.70 3.83 -0.78
CA ASN A 42 2.46 3.77 0.45
C ASN A 42 3.62 4.76 0.40
N LEU A 43 3.77 5.52 1.48
CA LEU A 43 4.96 6.30 1.77
C LEU A 43 5.58 5.76 3.05
N GLN A 44 6.86 5.43 3.02
CA GLN A 44 7.58 4.93 4.18
C GLN A 44 8.84 5.74 4.40
N TRP A 45 9.09 6.09 5.67
CA TRP A 45 10.36 6.63 6.11
C TRP A 45 10.92 5.76 7.24
N ALA A 46 12.10 5.19 7.01
CA ALA A 46 12.80 4.33 7.96
C ALA A 46 14.30 4.69 7.95
N PRO A 47 14.71 5.75 8.67
CA PRO A 47 16.09 6.23 8.64
C PRO A 47 17.06 5.14 9.09
N THR A 48 18.16 5.01 8.34
CA THR A 48 19.16 3.96 8.56
C THR A 48 20.30 4.41 9.47
N LYS A 49 20.41 5.72 9.71
CA LYS A 49 21.45 6.38 10.50
C LYS A 49 20.87 7.40 11.49
N GLY A 50 21.71 7.89 12.41
CA GLY A 50 21.35 8.94 13.36
C GLY A 50 20.53 8.46 14.56
N ILE A 51 20.00 9.41 15.33
CA ILE A 51 19.29 9.15 16.60
C ILE A 51 17.95 8.42 16.41
N LEU A 52 17.36 8.48 15.22
CA LEU A 52 16.11 7.81 14.88
C LEU A 52 16.36 6.43 14.24
N LYS A 53 17.60 5.94 14.19
CA LYS A 53 17.88 4.60 13.67
C LYS A 53 17.06 3.55 14.43
N GLY A 54 16.28 2.76 13.68
CA GLY A 54 15.35 1.78 14.24
C GLY A 54 13.89 2.26 14.25
N PHE A 55 13.64 3.55 14.04
CA PHE A 55 12.31 4.10 13.79
C PHE A 55 11.82 3.76 12.37
N SER A 56 10.51 3.58 12.22
CA SER A 56 9.83 3.59 10.93
C SER A 56 8.45 4.24 11.04
N LEU A 57 8.13 5.09 10.07
CA LEU A 57 6.79 5.59 9.82
C LEU A 57 6.34 5.12 8.45
N ARG A 58 5.14 4.56 8.36
CA ARG A 58 4.53 4.12 7.10
C ARG A 58 3.10 4.64 7.02
N LEU A 59 2.82 5.36 5.94
CA LEU A 59 1.47 5.77 5.56
C LEU A 59 1.02 4.88 4.41
N ARG A 60 -0.20 4.34 4.51
CA ARG A 60 -0.83 3.55 3.44
C ARG A 60 -2.22 4.08 3.16
N TYR A 61 -2.59 4.08 1.89
CA TYR A 61 -3.93 4.41 1.42
C TYR A 61 -4.34 3.40 0.37
N GLY A 62 -5.42 2.67 0.64
CA GLY A 62 -5.98 1.61 -0.20
C GLY A 62 -7.40 1.95 -0.64
N VAL A 63 -7.73 1.67 -1.89
CA VAL A 63 -9.08 1.81 -2.46
C VAL A 63 -9.44 0.54 -3.22
N VAL A 64 -10.57 -0.07 -2.89
CA VAL A 64 -11.16 -1.18 -3.64
C VAL A 64 -12.48 -0.73 -4.26
N GLN A 65 -12.63 -0.96 -5.56
CA GLN A 65 -13.81 -0.63 -6.33
C GLN A 65 -14.45 -1.90 -6.90
N GLN A 66 -15.71 -2.16 -6.55
CA GLN A 66 -16.46 -3.30 -7.09
C GLN A 66 -17.37 -2.88 -8.24
N PHE A 67 -17.44 -3.72 -9.28
CA PHE A 67 -18.26 -3.52 -10.46
C PHE A 67 -19.33 -4.60 -10.57
N GLY A 68 -20.54 -4.32 -10.07
CA GLY A 68 -21.69 -5.22 -10.10
C GLY A 68 -22.18 -5.62 -8.70
N GLY A 69 -23.41 -6.15 -8.66
CA GLY A 69 -24.13 -6.46 -7.43
C GLY A 69 -24.42 -5.22 -6.59
N ASP A 70 -24.61 -5.43 -5.29
CA ASP A 70 -24.56 -4.35 -4.33
C ASP A 70 -23.11 -3.84 -4.25
N VAL A 71 -22.87 -2.60 -4.68
CA VAL A 71 -21.52 -2.04 -4.76
C VAL A 71 -20.95 -1.83 -3.36
N HIS A 72 -19.90 -2.56 -3.04
CA HIS A 72 -19.15 -2.44 -1.79
C HIS A 72 -17.75 -1.91 -2.09
N ASN A 73 -17.62 -0.59 -2.14
CA ASN A 73 -16.31 0.06 -2.25
C ASN A 73 -15.66 0.17 -0.86
N LEU A 74 -14.35 0.00 -0.80
CA LEU A 74 -13.58 0.14 0.44
C LEU A 74 -12.55 1.25 0.26
N THR A 75 -12.40 2.08 1.29
CA THR A 75 -11.31 3.04 1.43
C THR A 75 -10.67 2.84 2.78
N ASP A 76 -9.36 2.67 2.80
CA ASP A 76 -8.59 2.33 4.00
C ASP A 76 -7.36 3.24 4.09
N PHE A 77 -7.19 3.90 5.23
CA PHE A 77 -6.01 4.69 5.53
C PHE A 77 -5.34 4.16 6.80
N ARG A 78 -4.03 3.94 6.74
CA ARG A 78 -3.23 3.46 7.88
C ARG A 78 -2.00 4.32 8.07
N ALA A 79 -1.80 4.75 9.31
CA ALA A 79 -0.53 5.27 9.79
C ALA A 79 0.07 4.26 10.75
N ILE A 80 1.25 3.74 10.42
CA ILE A 80 1.94 2.70 11.17
C ILE A 80 3.27 3.27 11.63
N CYS A 81 3.50 3.25 12.94
CA CYS A 81 4.71 3.74 13.58
C CYS A 81 5.35 2.60 14.37
N ASN A 82 6.62 2.29 14.10
CA ASN A 82 7.36 1.26 14.82
C ASN A 82 8.72 1.79 15.27
N TYR A 83 9.26 1.22 16.35
CA TYR A 83 10.63 1.43 16.77
C TYR A 83 11.25 0.09 17.20
N VAL A 84 12.39 -0.27 16.60
CA VAL A 84 13.10 -1.53 16.89
C VAL A 84 14.15 -1.29 17.97
N ILE A 85 14.00 -1.98 19.10
CA ILE A 85 14.98 -1.99 20.20
C ILE A 85 15.80 -3.28 20.08
N LYS A 86 17.13 -3.16 20.06
CA LYS A 86 18.06 -4.30 20.11
C LYS A 86 18.76 -4.31 21.46
N PHE A 87 18.72 -5.46 22.14
CA PHE A 87 19.43 -5.73 23.39
C PHE A 87 20.71 -6.50 23.11
#